data_AF-A0A1Q7YRM2-F1
#
_entry.id   AF-A0A1Q7YRM2-F1
#
_cell.length_a   1.000
_cell.length_b   1.000
_cell.length_c   1.000
_cell.angle_alpha   90.00
_cell.angle_beta   90.00
_cell.angle_gamma   90.00
#
_symmetry.space_group_name_H-M   'P 1'
#
loop_
_entity.id
_entity.type
_entity.pdbx_description
1 polymer ?
#
loop_
_entity_poly.entity_id
_entity_poly.type
_entity_poly.pdbx_seq_one_letter_code
_entity_poly.pdbx_strand_id
1 'polypeptide(L)'
;MGTFYVENFGCRATQADGAAIECQFHKRGLERAAAPEQANVVVFNTCTVTAAADQDARAAIRRIHRNNPGCQIVVTGCYAQRAPEEIAALPGVSQVIGNSHKPRLAEIALPLSEPRAAKAALDFATFAAPALAAEGKNFLPLSSLMPEGRVLTSDARGQVFVSDIFAHTILLAAPVFDAANERTRPNLKVQDGCDNRCSFCVIPYVRGNSRSLPLDQVLREVNALVDGGYREVVISGINLGRWGRDLPCGAEASACAEPVSARLKSYPDTQLRGESCVLPGFVSGHGFSHAGKVAASKPALPAGITDASRRCRFEDLVRSILDYTALEKLRISSVEPMDWSDELIRLVADSPRVAKHAHVPMQSGSDRVLWLMHRKYRPWHYREKIEEIRAAMPTAAIGADVMAGFPGETDPDFEETRRMVEELPFTYLHVFTYSARPGTPAAAMRNQVPVHIARERNRILRDLAAEKKVAFMQSFIGNPLEAITLNVVHSGPAAAATEAITINTPPSPCHSERREEPTDFAEQQGVSQGRDSAFTEALTDNYLKLRLKGRHAPNRWLTAQVEQVEGGALVGVVS
;
A
#
# COMPACT_ATOMS: atom_id res chain seq x y z
N MET A 1 -7.30 29.98 2.27
CA MET A 1 -6.40 28.83 2.48
C MET A 1 -6.34 28.03 1.20
N GLY A 2 -5.18 27.47 0.85
CA GLY A 2 -5.07 26.59 -0.31
C GLY A 2 -5.71 25.23 -0.01
N THR A 3 -6.40 24.64 -0.98
CA THR A 3 -6.99 23.30 -0.86
C THR A 3 -6.26 22.30 -1.75
N PHE A 4 -6.16 21.05 -1.30
CA PHE A 4 -5.56 19.95 -2.07
C PHE A 4 -6.48 18.72 -2.12
N TYR A 5 -6.29 17.87 -3.12
CA TYR A 5 -6.94 16.57 -3.21
C TYR A 5 -5.94 15.52 -3.72
N VAL A 6 -5.89 14.35 -3.09
CA VAL A 6 -5.03 13.23 -3.53
C VAL A 6 -5.91 12.10 -4.05
N GLU A 7 -5.76 11.76 -5.33
CA GLU A 7 -6.41 10.62 -5.96
C GLU A 7 -5.38 9.49 -6.16
N ASN A 8 -5.59 8.36 -5.47
CA ASN A 8 -4.69 7.22 -5.50
C ASN A 8 -5.16 6.18 -6.52
N PHE A 9 -4.26 5.70 -7.37
CA PHE A 9 -4.53 4.65 -8.35
C PHE A 9 -3.73 3.39 -8.03
N GLY A 10 -4.36 2.22 -8.18
CA GLY A 10 -3.68 0.93 -8.13
C GLY A 10 -3.50 0.36 -6.72
N CYS A 11 -2.27 0.07 -6.31
CA CYS A 11 -1.98 -0.87 -5.22
C CYS A 11 -1.93 -0.23 -3.82
N ARG A 12 -1.96 -1.08 -2.78
CA ARG A 12 -1.84 -0.68 -1.36
C ARG A 12 -0.62 0.19 -1.07
N ALA A 13 0.52 -0.07 -1.72
CA ALA A 13 1.73 0.75 -1.55
C ALA A 13 1.52 2.18 -2.08
N THR A 14 0.77 2.36 -3.17
CA THR A 14 0.41 3.69 -3.65
C THR A 14 -0.54 4.38 -2.69
N GLN A 15 -1.50 3.67 -2.08
CA GLN A 15 -2.38 4.25 -1.06
C GLN A 15 -1.59 4.72 0.18
N ALA A 16 -0.60 3.94 0.63
CA ALA A 16 0.34 4.33 1.69
C ALA A 16 1.17 5.56 1.35
N ASP A 17 1.66 5.64 0.12
CA ASP A 17 2.31 6.85 -0.36
C ASP A 17 1.35 8.04 -0.34
N GLY A 18 0.08 7.82 -0.68
CA GLY A 18 -0.97 8.84 -0.69
C GLY A 18 -1.17 9.47 0.68
N ALA A 19 -1.37 8.65 1.72
CA ALA A 19 -1.51 9.14 3.10
C ALA A 19 -0.30 9.97 3.55
N ALA A 20 0.92 9.55 3.17
CA ALA A 20 2.13 10.31 3.47
C ALA A 20 2.20 11.64 2.70
N ILE A 21 1.70 11.68 1.47
CA ILE A 21 1.59 12.90 0.66
C ILE A 21 0.57 13.87 1.29
N GLU A 22 -0.61 13.38 1.71
CA GLU A 22 -1.62 14.23 2.36
C GLU A 22 -1.04 14.91 3.62
N CYS A 23 -0.28 14.17 4.43
CA CYS A 23 0.45 14.74 5.57
C CYS A 23 1.40 15.88 5.17
N GLN A 24 2.15 15.74 4.06
CA GLN A 24 3.07 16.80 3.61
C GLN A 24 2.32 18.10 3.27
N PHE A 25 1.13 18.01 2.67
CA PHE A 25 0.31 19.19 2.37
C PHE A 25 -0.30 19.81 3.63
N HIS A 26 -0.78 18.99 4.57
CA HIS A 26 -1.27 19.48 5.86
C HIS A 26 -0.17 20.22 6.65
N LYS A 27 1.06 19.70 6.68
CA LYS A 27 2.22 20.37 7.30
C LYS A 27 2.54 21.73 6.67
N ARG A 28 2.03 22.00 5.46
CA ARG A 28 2.17 23.29 4.76
C ARG A 28 0.94 24.18 4.87
N GLY A 29 -0.03 23.81 5.71
CA GLY A 29 -1.22 24.61 5.99
C GLY A 29 -2.30 24.55 4.92
N LEU A 30 -2.28 23.54 4.03
CA LEU A 30 -3.39 23.28 3.11
C LEU A 30 -4.40 22.32 3.73
N GLU A 31 -5.65 22.46 3.30
CA GLU A 31 -6.76 21.61 3.72
C GLU A 31 -7.20 20.67 2.59
N ARG A 32 -7.66 19.47 2.97
CA ARG A 32 -8.13 18.48 2.00
C ARG A 32 -9.52 18.87 1.51
N ALA A 33 -9.68 19.04 0.19
CA ALA A 33 -10.97 19.29 -0.43
C ALA A 33 -11.86 18.04 -0.37
N ALA A 34 -13.19 18.22 -0.35
CA ALA A 34 -14.14 17.10 -0.38
C ALA A 34 -14.16 16.39 -1.74
N ALA A 35 -13.93 17.15 -2.81
CA ALA A 35 -13.93 16.66 -4.19
C ALA A 35 -12.75 17.27 -4.98
N PRO A 36 -12.21 16.56 -5.98
CA PRO A 36 -11.11 17.06 -6.81
C PRO A 36 -11.47 18.33 -7.59
N GLU A 37 -12.75 18.54 -7.90
CA GLU A 37 -13.24 19.74 -8.59
C GLU A 37 -13.14 21.02 -7.73
N GLN A 38 -12.98 20.88 -6.42
CA GLN A 38 -12.90 22.01 -5.46
C GLN A 38 -11.46 22.31 -5.01
N ALA A 39 -10.50 21.50 -5.44
CA ALA A 39 -9.11 21.61 -5.01
C ALA A 39 -8.34 22.62 -5.86
N ASN A 40 -7.45 23.39 -5.23
CA ASN A 40 -6.47 24.21 -5.94
C ASN A 40 -5.32 23.35 -6.50
N VAL A 41 -4.94 22.29 -5.77
CA VAL A 41 -3.93 21.32 -6.18
C VAL A 41 -4.53 19.92 -6.20
N VAL A 42 -4.52 19.26 -7.36
CA VAL A 42 -4.95 17.86 -7.50
C VAL A 42 -3.72 16.99 -7.74
N VAL A 43 -3.48 16.05 -6.84
CA VAL A 43 -2.36 15.10 -6.92
C VAL A 43 -2.87 13.74 -7.36
N PHE A 44 -2.45 13.30 -8.55
CA PHE A 44 -2.66 11.96 -9.05
C PHE A 44 -1.49 11.08 -8.63
N ASN A 45 -1.68 10.22 -7.62
CA ASN A 45 -0.67 9.27 -7.19
C ASN A 45 -0.87 7.93 -7.89
N THR A 46 -0.02 7.67 -8.88
CA THR A 46 -0.23 6.65 -9.90
C THR A 46 0.49 5.34 -9.61
N CYS A 47 -0.07 4.25 -10.13
CA CYS A 47 0.54 2.94 -10.16
C CYS A 47 0.77 2.49 -11.61
N THR A 48 1.71 1.57 -11.83
CA THR A 48 2.06 1.09 -13.18
C THR A 48 2.21 -0.44 -13.27
N VAL A 49 1.76 -1.17 -12.24
CA VAL A 49 1.82 -2.65 -12.28
C VAL A 49 0.86 -3.25 -13.30
N THR A 50 -0.27 -2.60 -13.61
CA THR A 50 -1.23 -3.02 -14.65
C THR A 50 -1.34 -1.96 -15.75
N ALA A 51 -1.55 -2.37 -17.01
CA ALA A 51 -1.77 -1.43 -18.11
C ALA A 51 -3.09 -0.67 -17.93
N ALA A 52 -4.08 -1.33 -17.30
CA ALA A 52 -5.33 -0.72 -16.89
C ALA A 52 -5.09 0.45 -15.92
N ALA A 53 -4.21 0.30 -14.92
CA ALA A 53 -3.91 1.40 -14.00
C ALA A 53 -3.33 2.64 -14.71
N ASP A 54 -2.47 2.46 -15.71
CA ASP A 54 -1.95 3.57 -16.53
C ASP A 54 -3.07 4.22 -17.38
N GLN A 55 -4.02 3.43 -17.88
CA GLN A 55 -5.19 3.93 -18.63
C GLN A 55 -6.16 4.71 -17.73
N ASP A 56 -6.50 4.16 -16.56
CA ASP A 56 -7.40 4.76 -15.58
C ASP A 56 -6.86 6.11 -15.10
N ALA A 57 -5.55 6.17 -14.77
CA ALA A 57 -4.89 7.42 -14.38
C ALA A 57 -4.98 8.49 -15.49
N ARG A 58 -4.68 8.13 -16.74
CA ARG A 58 -4.80 9.07 -17.88
C ARG A 58 -6.22 9.55 -18.11
N ALA A 59 -7.21 8.66 -17.97
CA ALA A 59 -8.62 9.01 -18.11
C ALA A 59 -9.05 10.01 -17.03
N ALA A 60 -8.64 9.78 -15.78
CA ALA A 60 -8.94 10.65 -14.66
C ALA A 60 -8.27 12.03 -14.77
N ILE A 61 -6.99 12.09 -15.16
CA ILE A 61 -6.26 13.34 -15.41
C ILE A 61 -7.00 14.20 -16.45
N ARG A 62 -7.38 13.59 -17.59
CA ARG A 62 -8.12 14.31 -18.65
C ARG A 62 -9.49 14.78 -18.18
N ARG A 63 -10.16 14.02 -17.31
CA ARG A 63 -11.45 14.39 -16.74
C ARG A 63 -11.31 15.62 -15.83
N ILE A 64 -10.35 15.62 -14.91
CA ILE A 64 -10.13 16.76 -14.01
C ILE A 64 -9.68 18.01 -14.78
N HIS A 65 -8.82 17.87 -15.79
CA HIS A 65 -8.45 19.01 -16.62
C HIS A 65 -9.67 19.68 -17.28
N ARG A 66 -10.69 18.91 -17.70
CA ARG A 66 -11.94 19.46 -18.25
C ARG A 66 -12.85 20.07 -17.18
N ASN A 67 -12.98 19.41 -16.03
CA ASN A 67 -13.95 19.79 -15.00
C ASN A 67 -13.43 20.88 -14.05
N ASN A 68 -12.12 21.00 -13.90
CA ASN A 68 -11.45 21.98 -13.04
C ASN A 68 -10.18 22.50 -13.75
N PRO A 69 -10.32 23.29 -14.84
CA PRO A 69 -9.18 23.73 -15.65
C PRO A 69 -8.23 24.69 -14.91
N GLY A 70 -8.68 25.28 -13.80
CA GLY A 70 -7.89 26.21 -12.98
C GLY A 70 -7.04 25.54 -11.90
N CYS A 71 -7.17 24.22 -11.69
CA CYS A 71 -6.34 23.52 -10.71
C CYS A 71 -4.94 23.21 -11.23
N GLN A 72 -3.99 23.18 -10.30
CA GLN A 72 -2.66 22.65 -10.56
C GLN A 72 -2.71 21.11 -10.49
N ILE A 73 -2.48 20.45 -11.63
CA ILE A 73 -2.43 18.99 -11.70
C ILE A 73 -0.99 18.54 -11.49
N VAL A 74 -0.76 17.80 -10.40
CA VAL A 74 0.52 17.17 -10.08
C VAL A 74 0.37 15.66 -10.23
N VAL A 75 1.22 15.03 -11.02
CA VAL A 75 1.19 13.57 -11.18
C VAL A 75 2.44 12.96 -10.53
N THR A 76 2.25 11.99 -9.66
CA THR A 76 3.33 11.26 -8.98
C THR A 76 3.10 9.76 -9.02
N GLY A 77 4.01 8.98 -8.45
CA GLY A 77 3.88 7.53 -8.33
C GLY A 77 4.74 6.74 -9.32
N CYS A 78 4.42 5.46 -9.46
CA CYS A 78 5.24 4.53 -10.24
C CYS A 78 5.19 4.84 -11.74
N TYR A 79 4.04 5.27 -12.26
CA TYR A 79 3.91 5.63 -13.67
C TYR A 79 4.71 6.90 -13.97
N ALA A 80 4.63 7.92 -13.08
CA ALA A 80 5.43 9.14 -13.17
C ALA A 80 6.94 8.87 -13.16
N GLN A 81 7.41 7.88 -12.40
CA GLN A 81 8.82 7.47 -12.42
C GLN A 81 9.20 6.71 -13.70
N ARG A 82 8.30 5.86 -14.23
CA ARG A 82 8.56 5.00 -15.39
C ARG A 82 8.58 5.77 -16.71
N ALA A 83 7.60 6.67 -16.89
CA ALA A 83 7.36 7.36 -18.15
C ALA A 83 6.97 8.82 -17.91
N PRO A 84 7.90 9.64 -17.35
CA PRO A 84 7.59 11.02 -16.99
C PRO A 84 7.17 11.88 -18.18
N GLU A 85 7.87 11.75 -19.31
CA GLU A 85 7.59 12.53 -20.52
C GLU A 85 6.21 12.22 -21.11
N GLU A 86 5.77 10.96 -21.02
CA GLU A 86 4.44 10.54 -21.47
C GLU A 86 3.34 11.26 -20.66
N ILE A 87 3.56 11.41 -19.35
CA ILE A 87 2.62 12.08 -18.45
C ILE A 87 2.71 13.61 -18.62
N ALA A 88 3.91 14.16 -18.76
CA ALA A 88 4.12 15.60 -18.94
C ALA A 88 3.50 16.14 -20.24
N ALA A 89 3.32 15.28 -21.23
CA ALA A 89 2.62 15.58 -22.48
C ALA A 89 1.08 15.58 -22.35
N LEU A 90 0.50 15.13 -21.22
CA LEU A 90 -0.94 15.12 -21.04
C LEU A 90 -1.47 16.56 -20.80
N PRO A 91 -2.60 16.94 -21.42
CA PRO A 91 -3.20 18.26 -21.22
C PRO A 91 -3.52 18.54 -19.76
N GLY A 92 -3.13 19.73 -19.29
CA GLY A 92 -3.39 20.20 -17.93
C GLY A 92 -2.38 19.78 -16.88
N VAL A 93 -1.48 18.83 -17.18
CA VAL A 93 -0.45 18.40 -16.22
C VAL A 93 0.56 19.53 -16.01
N SER A 94 0.60 20.05 -14.79
CA SER A 94 1.51 21.14 -14.42
C SER A 94 2.88 20.62 -14.03
N GLN A 95 2.93 19.53 -13.27
CA GLN A 95 4.17 18.91 -12.79
C GLN A 95 4.07 17.38 -12.75
N VAL A 96 5.19 16.72 -13.04
CA VAL A 96 5.39 15.27 -12.91
C VAL A 96 6.51 15.03 -11.92
N ILE A 97 6.18 14.44 -10.76
CA ILE A 97 7.11 14.20 -9.66
C ILE A 97 7.26 12.70 -9.47
N GLY A 98 8.39 12.13 -9.88
CA GLY A 98 8.66 10.69 -9.73
C GLY A 98 8.80 10.26 -8.28
N ASN A 99 8.79 8.94 -8.04
CA ASN A 99 9.05 8.36 -6.71
C ASN A 99 10.38 8.83 -6.11
N SER A 100 11.38 9.13 -6.94
CA SER A 100 12.66 9.75 -6.57
C SER A 100 12.51 11.05 -5.78
N HIS A 101 11.48 11.85 -6.04
CA HIS A 101 11.30 13.16 -5.39
C HIS A 101 10.07 13.22 -4.48
N LYS A 102 9.35 12.11 -4.35
CA LYS A 102 8.11 12.02 -3.55
C LYS A 102 8.26 12.47 -2.09
N PRO A 103 9.40 12.25 -1.38
CA PRO A 103 9.58 12.76 -0.02
C PRO A 103 9.46 14.29 0.13
N ARG A 104 9.66 15.02 -0.96
CA ARG A 104 9.57 16.48 -1.03
C ARG A 104 8.45 16.93 -1.98
N LEU A 105 7.43 16.11 -2.19
CA LEU A 105 6.39 16.38 -3.19
C LEU A 105 5.69 17.71 -2.91
N ALA A 106 5.23 17.95 -1.69
CA ALA A 106 4.53 19.19 -1.37
C ALA A 106 5.47 20.42 -1.45
N GLU A 107 6.78 20.23 -1.28
CA GLU A 107 7.83 21.23 -1.51
C GLU A 107 7.96 21.64 -2.95
N ILE A 108 8.02 20.67 -3.83
CA ILE A 108 8.17 20.89 -5.27
C ILE A 108 6.85 21.42 -5.87
N ALA A 109 5.71 20.91 -5.40
CA ALA A 109 4.40 21.34 -5.87
C ALA A 109 4.06 22.78 -5.46
N LEU A 110 4.53 23.22 -4.30
CA LEU A 110 4.28 24.55 -3.75
C LEU A 110 5.63 25.22 -3.44
N PRO A 111 6.39 25.67 -4.45
CA PRO A 111 7.59 26.43 -4.20
C PRO A 111 7.21 27.67 -3.38
N LEU A 112 7.98 27.98 -2.34
CA LEU A 112 7.76 29.17 -1.53
C LEU A 112 7.71 30.36 -2.49
N SER A 113 6.58 31.06 -2.53
CA SER A 113 6.54 32.38 -3.13
C SER A 113 7.54 33.22 -2.36
N GLU A 114 8.61 33.68 -3.02
CA GLU A 114 9.36 34.81 -2.48
C GLU A 114 8.36 35.90 -2.12
N PRO A 115 8.47 36.53 -0.94
CA PRO A 115 7.55 37.58 -0.56
C PRO A 115 7.52 38.61 -1.69
N ARG A 116 6.32 38.86 -2.19
CA ARG A 116 5.98 39.75 -3.32
C ARG A 116 6.33 41.24 -3.05
N ALA A 117 7.19 41.50 -2.08
CA ALA A 117 7.70 42.80 -1.64
C ALA A 117 9.13 43.12 -2.14
N ALA A 118 9.87 42.16 -2.73
CA ALA A 118 11.21 42.41 -3.27
C ALA A 118 11.24 42.85 -4.75
N LYS A 119 10.07 43.11 -5.36
CA LYS A 119 9.97 43.69 -6.72
C LYS A 119 9.88 45.23 -6.72
N ALA A 120 10.02 45.85 -5.55
CA ALA A 120 10.05 47.29 -5.34
C ALA A 120 11.23 47.69 -4.45
N ALA A 121 12.44 47.23 -4.78
CA ALA A 121 13.68 47.72 -4.17
C ALA A 121 14.90 47.36 -5.04
N LEU A 122 14.91 47.82 -6.28
CA LEU A 122 16.16 48.02 -7.04
C LEU A 122 16.01 49.20 -8.01
N ASP A 123 15.39 50.28 -7.52
CA ASP A 123 15.71 51.64 -7.95
C ASP A 123 16.91 52.13 -7.11
N PHE A 124 18.10 51.60 -7.40
CA PHE A 124 19.35 52.25 -7.02
C PHE A 124 20.35 52.06 -8.15
N ALA A 125 20.14 52.84 -9.20
CA ALA A 125 21.25 53.25 -10.05
C ALA A 125 22.19 54.14 -9.22
N THR A 126 23.48 54.02 -9.50
CA THR A 126 24.57 54.95 -9.15
C THR A 126 25.21 54.80 -7.76
N PHE A 127 26.03 53.77 -7.59
CA PHE A 127 27.36 53.98 -7.01
C PHE A 127 28.42 53.42 -7.96
N ALA A 128 29.14 54.33 -8.61
CA ALA A 128 30.32 54.01 -9.38
C ALA A 128 31.43 53.60 -8.41
N ALA A 129 32.06 52.45 -8.67
CA ALA A 129 33.34 52.07 -8.07
C ALA A 129 34.41 52.07 -9.18
N PRO A 130 35.62 52.60 -8.91
CA PRO A 130 36.66 52.74 -9.92
C PRO A 130 37.29 51.39 -10.27
N ALA A 131 37.66 51.26 -11.53
CA ALA A 131 38.37 50.12 -12.07
C ALA A 131 39.73 49.91 -11.38
N LEU A 132 40.00 48.67 -10.98
CA LEU A 132 41.35 48.15 -10.80
C LEU A 132 41.41 46.74 -11.37
N ALA A 133 42.17 46.62 -12.46
CA ALA A 133 42.59 45.39 -13.07
C ALA A 133 43.68 44.72 -12.22
N ALA A 134 43.57 43.41 -12.00
CA ALA A 134 44.70 42.46 -12.02
C ALA A 134 44.22 41.03 -11.69
N GLU A 135 44.36 40.16 -12.69
CA GLU A 135 44.87 38.79 -12.62
C GLU A 135 44.18 37.73 -11.72
N GLY A 136 43.53 36.77 -12.38
CA GLY A 136 43.78 35.35 -12.09
C GLY A 136 42.87 34.67 -11.07
N LYS A 137 41.60 34.43 -11.45
CA LYS A 137 40.81 33.19 -11.24
C LYS A 137 39.39 33.46 -11.73
N ASN A 138 39.00 32.83 -12.84
CA ASN A 138 37.64 32.89 -13.37
C ASN A 138 36.67 32.23 -12.37
N PHE A 139 36.06 33.02 -11.50
CA PHE A 139 34.86 32.62 -10.79
C PHE A 139 33.66 33.11 -11.61
N LEU A 140 33.00 32.21 -12.33
CA LEU A 140 31.76 32.50 -13.03
C LEU A 140 30.61 32.49 -12.00
N PRO A 141 29.93 33.61 -11.74
CA PRO A 141 28.76 33.62 -10.87
C PRO A 141 27.62 32.81 -11.50
N LEU A 142 26.85 32.11 -10.65
CA LEU A 142 25.75 31.21 -11.06
C LEU A 142 24.68 31.90 -11.93
N SER A 143 24.60 33.23 -11.88
CA SER A 143 23.75 34.04 -12.76
C SER A 143 24.12 33.93 -14.24
N SER A 144 25.38 33.64 -14.57
CA SER A 144 25.86 33.47 -15.96
C SER A 144 25.50 32.10 -16.57
N LEU A 145 24.90 31.19 -15.81
CA LEU A 145 24.42 29.88 -16.28
C LEU A 145 22.89 29.81 -16.45
N MET A 146 22.19 30.93 -16.27
CA MET A 146 20.76 31.03 -16.54
C MET A 146 20.56 31.55 -17.97
N PRO A 147 19.84 30.83 -18.86
CA PRO A 147 19.50 31.37 -20.16
C PRO A 147 18.50 32.52 -19.96
N GLU A 148 18.97 33.75 -20.14
CA GLU A 148 18.11 34.92 -20.26
C GLU A 148 17.18 34.76 -21.47
N GLY A 149 15.88 34.96 -21.23
CA GLY A 149 14.91 35.16 -22.30
C GLY A 149 14.33 33.90 -22.94
N ARG A 150 13.60 33.08 -22.17
CA ARG A 150 12.45 32.37 -22.77
C ARG A 150 11.26 33.31 -22.81
N VAL A 151 11.09 33.93 -23.98
CA VAL A 151 9.77 34.32 -24.48
C VAL A 151 8.83 33.13 -24.28
N LEU A 152 7.69 33.36 -23.64
CA LEU A 152 6.64 32.36 -23.44
C LEU A 152 6.05 31.96 -24.79
N THR A 153 6.68 31.00 -25.45
CA THR A 153 6.10 30.28 -26.59
C THR A 153 5.30 29.09 -26.05
N SER A 154 4.06 28.98 -26.53
CA SER A 154 2.93 28.19 -26.05
C SER A 154 3.03 26.66 -26.21
N ASP A 155 4.15 26.03 -25.82
CA ASP A 155 4.22 24.58 -25.66
C ASP A 155 4.24 24.23 -24.17
N ALA A 156 3.05 24.25 -23.55
CA ALA A 156 2.84 23.98 -22.12
C ALA A 156 3.02 22.49 -21.79
N ARG A 157 4.27 21.99 -21.79
CA ARG A 157 4.61 20.69 -21.21
C ARG A 157 4.81 20.83 -19.70
N GLY A 158 4.30 19.88 -18.92
CA GLY A 158 4.46 19.87 -17.46
C GLY A 158 5.93 19.76 -17.05
N GLN A 159 6.31 20.37 -15.92
CA GLN A 159 7.68 20.29 -15.41
C GLN A 159 7.97 18.88 -14.86
N VAL A 160 9.10 18.28 -15.23
CA VAL A 160 9.48 16.92 -14.84
C VAL A 160 10.54 16.92 -13.74
N PHE A 161 10.24 16.27 -12.62
CA PHE A 161 11.13 16.06 -11.47
C PHE A 161 11.33 14.56 -11.24
N VAL A 162 12.25 13.96 -12.00
CA VAL A 162 12.61 12.54 -11.90
C VAL A 162 14.13 12.40 -11.92
N SER A 163 14.67 11.63 -10.98
CA SER A 163 16.09 11.25 -10.94
C SER A 163 16.24 9.74 -10.77
N ASP A 164 17.49 9.28 -10.74
CA ASP A 164 17.82 7.87 -10.54
C ASP A 164 17.23 7.36 -9.22
N ILE A 165 16.26 6.45 -9.31
CA ILE A 165 15.57 5.87 -8.16
C ILE A 165 16.50 5.02 -7.27
N PHE A 166 17.61 4.52 -7.81
CA PHE A 166 18.55 3.68 -7.08
C PHE A 166 19.46 4.48 -6.13
N ALA A 167 19.59 5.80 -6.33
CA ALA A 167 20.33 6.69 -5.45
C ALA A 167 19.54 7.13 -4.19
N HIS A 168 18.24 6.84 -4.13
CA HIS A 168 17.35 7.28 -3.04
C HIS A 168 17.29 6.27 -1.89
N THR A 169 17.42 6.78 -0.67
CA THR A 169 17.47 6.01 0.58
C THR A 169 16.30 6.27 1.53
N ILE A 170 15.45 7.27 1.25
CA ILE A 170 14.37 7.68 2.16
C ILE A 170 13.09 6.88 1.87
N LEU A 171 12.47 6.33 2.92
CA LEU A 171 11.14 5.73 2.87
C LEU A 171 10.11 6.69 3.45
N LEU A 172 9.05 6.96 2.68
CA LEU A 172 7.85 7.64 3.17
C LEU A 172 6.93 6.63 3.84
N ALA A 173 6.65 6.86 5.12
CA ALA A 173 5.68 6.10 5.90
C ALA A 173 4.64 7.06 6.49
N ALA A 174 3.38 6.73 6.26
CA ALA A 174 2.26 7.19 7.05
C ALA A 174 1.26 6.05 7.10
N PRO A 175 0.54 5.87 8.21
CA PRO A 175 -0.54 4.89 8.27
C PRO A 175 -1.64 5.26 7.27
N VAL A 176 -2.12 4.28 6.52
CA VAL A 176 -3.32 4.40 5.69
C VAL A 176 -4.52 4.03 6.53
N PHE A 177 -5.49 4.92 6.58
CA PHE A 177 -6.81 4.66 7.14
C PHE A 177 -7.77 4.43 5.98
N ASP A 178 -8.38 3.25 5.88
CA ASP A 178 -9.34 2.99 4.81
C ASP A 178 -10.60 3.86 4.98
N ALA A 179 -11.05 4.45 3.87
CA ALA A 179 -12.20 5.37 3.84
C ALA A 179 -13.54 4.63 3.76
N ALA A 180 -13.56 3.34 3.39
CA ALA A 180 -14.77 2.54 3.23
C ALA A 180 -14.88 1.49 4.35
N ASN A 181 -15.75 1.72 5.33
CA ASN A 181 -16.26 0.76 6.34
C ASN A 181 -15.23 0.00 7.24
N GLU A 182 -13.92 0.13 7.01
CA GLU A 182 -12.86 -0.61 7.71
C GLU A 182 -11.91 0.31 8.50
N ARG A 183 -12.43 1.41 9.06
CA ARG A 183 -11.69 2.32 9.96
C ARG A 183 -11.12 1.66 11.24
N THR A 184 -11.13 0.34 11.34
CA THR A 184 -10.63 -0.43 12.49
C THR A 184 -9.22 -0.97 12.27
N ARG A 185 -8.67 -0.92 11.03
CA ARG A 185 -7.43 -1.63 10.67
C ARG A 185 -6.49 -0.82 9.76
N PRO A 186 -5.71 0.11 10.32
CA PRO A 186 -4.74 0.88 9.56
C PRO A 186 -3.66 -0.01 8.93
N ASN A 187 -3.26 0.35 7.72
CA ASN A 187 -2.11 -0.25 7.05
C ASN A 187 -0.86 0.60 7.26
N LEU A 188 0.18 0.03 7.86
CA LEU A 188 1.47 0.69 8.07
C LEU A 188 2.52 0.09 7.12
N LYS A 189 2.95 0.88 6.13
CA LYS A 189 4.01 0.49 5.21
C LYS A 189 5.37 0.66 5.89
N VAL A 190 6.05 -0.46 6.17
CA VAL A 190 7.34 -0.49 6.86
C VAL A 190 8.51 -0.81 5.92
N GLN A 191 8.25 -1.26 4.69
CA GLN A 191 9.27 -1.59 3.70
C GLN A 191 8.83 -1.13 2.30
N ASP A 192 9.76 -0.64 1.48
CA ASP A 192 9.50 -0.21 0.10
C ASP A 192 10.66 -0.57 -0.83
N GLY A 193 10.41 -0.63 -2.14
CA GLY A 193 11.40 -1.09 -3.12
C GLY A 193 11.70 -2.59 -3.05
N CYS A 194 12.55 -3.09 -3.94
CA CYS A 194 12.89 -4.51 -3.99
C CYS A 194 14.21 -4.76 -4.73
N ASP A 195 15.05 -5.63 -4.18
CA ASP A 195 16.33 -6.04 -4.79
C ASP A 195 16.21 -7.26 -5.72
N ASN A 196 15.03 -7.88 -5.78
CA ASN A 196 14.78 -9.00 -6.68
C ASN A 196 14.72 -8.52 -8.14
N ARG A 197 15.31 -9.31 -9.06
CA ARG A 197 15.36 -9.02 -10.50
C ARG A 197 14.46 -9.99 -11.29
N CYS A 198 13.20 -10.11 -10.85
CA CYS A 198 12.19 -10.91 -11.55
C CYS A 198 12.00 -10.39 -12.99
N SER A 199 11.92 -11.29 -13.97
CA SER A 199 11.90 -10.92 -15.40
C SER A 199 10.68 -10.09 -15.80
N PHE A 200 9.58 -10.16 -15.05
CA PHE A 200 8.34 -9.42 -15.31
C PHE A 200 8.18 -8.14 -14.49
N CYS A 201 8.96 -7.95 -13.43
CA CYS A 201 8.67 -6.97 -12.40
C CYS A 201 9.35 -5.63 -12.70
N VAL A 202 8.55 -4.56 -12.81
CA VAL A 202 9.07 -3.19 -13.03
C VAL A 202 9.52 -2.50 -11.75
N ILE A 203 9.14 -3.04 -10.58
CA ILE A 203 9.28 -2.40 -9.27
C ILE A 203 10.69 -1.89 -8.96
N PRO A 204 11.79 -2.64 -9.20
CA PRO A 204 13.13 -2.12 -8.93
C PRO A 204 13.43 -0.80 -9.66
N TYR A 205 12.89 -0.61 -10.87
CA TYR A 205 13.13 0.57 -11.69
C TYR A 205 12.21 1.76 -11.37
N VAL A 206 11.12 1.54 -10.63
CA VAL A 206 10.18 2.60 -10.25
C VAL A 206 10.18 2.91 -8.76
N ARG A 207 10.64 1.99 -7.92
CA ARG A 207 10.73 2.14 -6.46
C ARG A 207 12.15 1.94 -5.92
N GLY A 208 13.12 1.51 -6.73
CA GLY A 208 14.52 1.37 -6.32
C GLY A 208 14.78 0.12 -5.47
N ASN A 209 15.95 0.12 -4.82
CA ASN A 209 16.38 -0.95 -3.90
C ASN A 209 15.46 -1.08 -2.69
N SER A 210 15.55 -2.22 -2.01
CA SER A 210 14.83 -2.42 -0.76
C SER A 210 15.26 -1.41 0.30
N ARG A 211 14.27 -0.77 0.94
CA ARG A 211 14.46 0.18 2.03
C ARG A 211 13.46 -0.12 3.14
N SER A 212 13.92 -0.03 4.37
CA SER A 212 13.14 -0.33 5.56
C SER A 212 12.94 0.92 6.41
N LEU A 213 11.76 1.03 7.01
CA LEU A 213 11.51 1.99 8.08
C LEU A 213 12.28 1.54 9.33
N PRO A 214 13.07 2.41 9.98
CA PRO A 214 13.78 2.08 11.21
C PRO A 214 12.87 1.54 12.31
N LEU A 215 13.38 0.61 13.12
CA LEU A 215 12.59 -0.10 14.14
C LEU A 215 11.92 0.84 15.14
N ASP A 216 12.67 1.80 15.65
CA ASP A 216 12.20 2.83 16.59
C ASP A 216 11.03 3.63 15.99
N GLN A 217 11.10 3.96 14.70
CA GLN A 217 10.03 4.63 14.00
C GLN A 217 8.81 3.73 13.82
N VAL A 218 8.99 2.45 13.46
CA VAL A 218 7.85 1.51 13.38
C VAL A 218 7.14 1.40 14.73
N LEU A 219 7.89 1.25 15.83
CA LEU A 219 7.31 1.16 17.17
C LEU A 219 6.58 2.45 17.57
N ARG A 220 7.12 3.63 17.24
CA ARG A 220 6.43 4.91 17.45
C ARG A 220 5.11 4.98 16.70
N GLU A 221 5.08 4.62 15.41
CA GLU A 221 3.85 4.67 14.62
C GLU A 221 2.83 3.63 15.11
N VAL A 222 3.25 2.42 15.47
CA VAL A 222 2.33 1.42 16.04
C VAL A 222 1.76 1.89 17.38
N ASN A 223 2.57 2.44 18.28
CA ASN A 223 2.08 2.97 19.54
C ASN A 223 1.12 4.17 19.33
N ALA A 224 1.42 5.07 18.38
CA ALA A 224 0.50 6.16 18.03
C ALA A 224 -0.86 5.64 17.52
N LEU A 225 -0.87 4.54 16.76
CA LEU A 225 -2.11 3.87 16.34
C LEU A 225 -2.84 3.23 17.54
N VAL A 226 -2.12 2.56 18.44
CA VAL A 226 -2.72 1.99 19.65
C VAL A 226 -3.34 3.09 20.53
N ASP A 227 -2.63 4.21 20.73
CA ASP A 227 -3.11 5.38 21.46
C ASP A 227 -4.32 6.03 20.77
N GLY A 228 -4.39 5.95 19.44
CA GLY A 228 -5.55 6.31 18.62
C GLY A 228 -6.73 5.34 18.73
N GLY A 229 -6.61 4.27 19.52
CA GLY A 229 -7.66 3.29 19.77
C GLY A 229 -7.72 2.13 18.77
N TYR A 230 -6.74 2.00 17.87
CA TYR A 230 -6.71 0.89 16.91
C TYR A 230 -6.27 -0.40 17.60
N ARG A 231 -7.06 -1.47 17.43
CA ARG A 231 -6.77 -2.80 18.01
C ARG A 231 -6.01 -3.72 17.07
N GLU A 232 -6.07 -3.46 15.78
CA GLU A 232 -5.36 -4.23 14.77
C GLU A 232 -4.57 -3.32 13.83
N VAL A 233 -3.33 -3.70 13.52
CA VAL A 233 -2.48 -3.01 12.54
C VAL A 233 -1.99 -4.01 11.51
N VAL A 234 -2.11 -3.64 10.23
CA VAL A 234 -1.57 -4.42 9.12
C VAL A 234 -0.21 -3.86 8.72
N ILE A 235 0.88 -4.61 8.91
CA ILE A 235 2.19 -4.20 8.40
C ILE A 235 2.37 -4.62 6.94
N SER A 236 2.86 -3.69 6.12
CA SER A 236 3.02 -3.90 4.69
C SER A 236 4.37 -3.51 4.14
N GLY A 237 4.69 -4.11 2.99
CA GLY A 237 5.84 -3.76 2.20
C GLY A 237 5.73 -4.34 0.80
N ILE A 238 6.67 -3.96 -0.06
CA ILE A 238 6.82 -4.51 -1.40
C ILE A 238 7.44 -5.92 -1.34
N ASN A 239 8.43 -6.09 -0.48
CA ASN A 239 9.10 -7.35 -0.17
C ASN A 239 9.35 -7.41 1.34
N LEU A 240 8.26 -7.57 2.09
CA LEU A 240 8.21 -7.38 3.54
C LEU A 240 9.20 -8.26 4.31
N GLY A 241 9.39 -9.52 3.89
CA GLY A 241 10.33 -10.46 4.53
C GLY A 241 11.80 -10.04 4.45
N ARG A 242 12.13 -9.03 3.64
CA ARG A 242 13.47 -8.44 3.56
C ARG A 242 13.66 -7.21 4.43
N TRP A 243 12.64 -6.79 5.18
CA TRP A 243 12.76 -5.68 6.13
C TRP A 243 13.98 -5.86 7.05
N GLY A 244 14.68 -4.77 7.33
CA GLY A 244 15.80 -4.71 8.25
C GLY A 244 17.15 -5.08 7.64
N ARG A 245 17.19 -5.68 6.44
CA ARG A 245 18.46 -6.06 5.78
C ARG A 245 19.31 -4.86 5.40
N ASP A 246 18.71 -3.70 5.20
CA ASP A 246 19.38 -2.42 4.95
C ASP A 246 19.73 -1.65 6.24
N LEU A 247 19.35 -2.18 7.41
CA LEU A 247 19.54 -1.52 8.71
C LEU A 247 20.55 -2.27 9.60
N PRO A 248 21.37 -1.57 10.39
CA PRO A 248 22.19 -2.20 11.43
C PRO A 248 21.31 -2.72 12.58
N CYS A 249 21.64 -3.89 13.13
CA CYS A 249 20.97 -4.46 14.29
C CYS A 249 21.72 -4.08 15.57
N GLY A 250 21.03 -3.47 16.53
CA GLY A 250 21.49 -3.47 17.93
C GLY A 250 21.97 -2.17 18.56
N ALA A 251 21.51 -0.98 18.17
CA ALA A 251 21.89 0.26 18.91
C ALA A 251 20.78 1.24 19.30
N GLU A 252 19.51 1.08 18.88
CA GLU A 252 18.52 2.16 19.06
C GLU A 252 17.19 1.76 19.72
N ALA A 253 17.03 0.51 20.18
CA ALA A 253 15.85 0.16 20.99
C ALA A 253 15.90 0.75 22.42
N SER A 254 17.08 1.15 22.91
CA SER A 254 17.26 1.75 24.25
C SER A 254 16.68 3.16 24.37
N ALA A 255 16.43 3.85 23.25
CA ALA A 255 15.89 5.20 23.26
C ALA A 255 14.35 5.25 23.39
N CYS A 256 13.63 4.14 23.20
CA CYS A 256 12.16 4.14 23.22
C CYS A 256 11.55 3.79 24.59
N ALA A 257 12.36 3.54 25.61
CA ALA A 257 11.89 3.06 26.91
C ALA A 257 11.51 4.16 27.92
N GLU A 258 11.62 5.44 27.58
CA GLU A 258 11.16 6.52 28.47
C GLU A 258 9.80 7.07 28.06
N PRO A 259 8.88 7.31 29.01
CA PRO A 259 7.61 7.95 28.73
C PRO A 259 7.82 9.32 28.08
N VAL A 260 6.99 9.60 27.06
CA VAL A 260 7.01 10.80 26.19
C VAL A 260 7.08 12.13 26.96
N SER A 261 6.67 12.16 28.23
CA SER A 261 6.72 13.35 29.08
C SER A 261 8.13 13.82 29.47
N ALA A 262 9.17 12.98 29.39
CA ALA A 262 10.50 13.30 29.93
C ALA A 262 11.49 13.89 28.89
N ARG A 263 11.27 13.70 27.58
CA ARG A 263 12.30 14.00 26.55
C ARG A 263 12.19 15.32 25.81
N LEU A 264 11.23 16.18 26.17
CA LEU A 264 11.03 17.49 25.52
C LEU A 264 12.07 18.57 25.85
N LYS A 265 13.12 18.29 26.64
CA LYS A 265 14.02 19.34 27.18
C LYS A 265 15.48 19.30 26.74
N SER A 266 15.93 18.43 25.83
CA SER A 266 17.36 18.41 25.47
C SER A 266 17.69 17.87 24.07
N TYR A 267 17.34 18.61 23.01
CA TYR A 267 18.03 18.49 21.71
C TYR A 267 18.07 19.86 21.02
N PRO A 268 19.22 20.29 20.46
CA PRO A 268 19.33 21.56 19.74
C PRO A 268 18.56 21.52 18.41
N ASP A 269 17.76 22.55 18.16
CA ASP A 269 16.96 22.79 16.96
C ASP A 269 17.85 22.95 15.72
N THR A 270 17.96 21.90 14.88
CA THR A 270 18.08 21.97 13.41
C THR A 270 18.35 20.57 12.83
N GLN A 271 17.32 19.74 12.72
CA GLN A 271 17.24 18.66 11.73
C GLN A 271 15.79 18.17 11.68
N LEU A 272 15.31 17.96 10.45
CA LEU A 272 13.92 17.67 10.08
C LEU A 272 13.21 16.75 11.08
N ARG A 273 12.26 17.33 11.83
CA ARG A 273 11.35 16.62 12.73
C ARG A 273 10.51 15.63 11.93
N GLY A 274 10.85 14.35 12.03
CA GLY A 274 9.93 13.24 11.78
C GLY A 274 8.91 13.14 12.91
N GLU A 275 8.04 14.15 13.05
CA GLU A 275 6.85 14.07 13.89
C GLU A 275 5.79 13.23 13.18
N SER A 276 5.33 12.18 13.88
CA SER A 276 4.23 11.29 13.48
C SER A 276 3.01 12.13 13.14
N CYS A 277 2.46 11.88 11.96
CA CYS A 277 1.41 12.67 11.38
C CYS A 277 0.07 11.96 11.59
N VAL A 278 -0.58 12.23 12.71
CA VAL A 278 -1.99 11.88 12.88
C VAL A 278 -2.79 12.94 12.12
N LEU A 279 -3.51 12.54 11.06
CA LEU A 279 -4.30 13.46 10.23
C LEU A 279 -5.27 14.26 11.12
N PRO A 280 -5.30 15.61 11.01
CA PRO A 280 -6.18 16.44 11.82
C PRO A 280 -7.64 16.24 11.39
N GLY A 281 -8.46 15.76 12.33
CA GLY A 281 -9.87 15.44 12.14
C GLY A 281 -10.53 14.74 13.32
N PHE A 282 -9.75 14.30 14.31
CA PHE A 282 -10.25 13.69 15.55
C PHE A 282 -10.06 14.63 16.74
N VAL A 283 -11.02 15.52 16.93
CA VAL A 283 -11.23 16.17 18.22
C VAL A 283 -12.28 15.35 18.95
N SER A 284 -11.88 14.40 19.79
CA SER A 284 -12.80 13.83 20.78
C SER A 284 -12.94 14.86 21.90
N GLY A 285 -13.88 15.78 21.74
CA GLY A 285 -14.39 16.53 22.88
C GLY A 285 -15.11 15.53 23.78
N HIS A 286 -14.50 15.20 24.93
CA HIS A 286 -15.14 14.88 26.21
C HIS A 286 -14.02 14.72 27.23
N GLY A 287 -13.94 15.67 28.17
CA GLY A 287 -13.02 15.59 29.29
C GLY A 287 -13.41 14.45 30.22
N PHE A 288 -12.46 13.58 30.54
CA PHE A 288 -12.56 12.68 31.68
C PHE A 288 -11.23 12.65 32.43
N SER A 289 -11.26 13.22 33.63
CA SER A 289 -10.26 13.01 34.66
C SER A 289 -10.48 11.62 35.29
N HIS A 290 -9.55 10.69 35.08
CA HIS A 290 -9.29 9.66 36.07
C HIS A 290 -7.85 9.15 35.97
N ALA A 291 -7.03 9.56 36.94
CA ALA A 291 -5.71 9.03 37.18
C ALA A 291 -5.83 7.64 37.82
N GLY A 292 -5.66 6.58 37.03
CA GLY A 292 -5.46 5.22 37.52
C GLY A 292 -4.01 4.81 37.35
N LYS A 293 -3.24 4.80 38.44
CA LYS A 293 -1.88 4.25 38.49
C LYS A 293 -1.93 2.74 38.25
N VAL A 294 -1.35 2.27 37.14
CA VAL A 294 -0.91 0.87 37.00
C VAL A 294 0.60 0.88 36.84
N ALA A 295 1.30 0.63 37.95
CA ALA A 295 2.72 0.40 37.96
C ALA A 295 2.97 -1.08 37.60
N ALA A 296 3.51 -1.32 36.41
CA ALA A 296 4.14 -2.59 36.06
C ALA A 296 5.55 -2.29 35.56
N SER A 297 6.55 -2.44 36.43
CA SER A 297 7.96 -2.32 36.10
C SER A 297 8.34 -3.43 35.11
N LYS A 298 8.56 -3.06 33.84
CA LYS A 298 9.16 -3.96 32.84
C LYS A 298 10.68 -4.05 33.09
N PRO A 299 11.31 -5.23 32.92
CA PRO A 299 12.73 -5.40 33.17
C PRO A 299 13.57 -4.65 32.12
N ALA A 300 14.69 -4.10 32.57
CA ALA A 300 15.70 -3.49 31.70
C ALA A 300 16.33 -4.55 30.77
N LEU A 301 16.60 -4.16 29.52
CA LEU A 301 17.29 -4.98 28.53
C LEU A 301 18.67 -5.44 29.04
N PRO A 302 19.09 -6.70 28.76
CA PRO A 302 20.43 -7.15 29.12
C PRO A 302 21.47 -6.40 28.29
N ALA A 303 22.41 -5.75 28.97
CA ALA A 303 23.59 -5.14 28.37
C ALA A 303 24.55 -6.27 27.94
N GLY A 304 24.39 -6.75 26.70
CA GLY A 304 25.26 -7.73 26.06
C GLY A 304 25.88 -7.12 24.81
N ILE A 305 27.20 -7.27 24.69
CA ILE A 305 28.09 -6.85 23.60
C ILE A 305 27.34 -6.73 22.25
N THR A 306 27.14 -5.49 21.78
CA THR A 306 26.50 -5.19 20.50
C THR A 306 27.43 -5.56 19.36
N ASP A 307 27.14 -6.66 18.67
CA ASP A 307 27.76 -6.98 17.40
C ASP A 307 27.22 -6.02 16.32
N ALA A 308 27.94 -4.93 16.09
CA ALA A 308 27.63 -3.92 15.08
C ALA A 308 27.60 -4.48 13.63
N SER A 309 27.94 -5.76 13.42
CA SER A 309 27.88 -6.43 12.11
C SER A 309 26.55 -7.13 11.83
N ARG A 310 25.72 -7.38 12.85
CA ARG A 310 24.42 -8.04 12.65
C ARG A 310 23.46 -7.07 11.97
N ARG A 311 22.75 -7.53 10.92
CA ARG A 311 21.65 -6.78 10.27
C ARG A 311 20.32 -7.18 10.88
N CYS A 312 19.36 -6.25 10.91
CA CYS A 312 18.02 -6.54 11.41
C CYS A 312 17.35 -7.56 10.51
N ARG A 313 16.51 -8.43 11.08
CA ARG A 313 15.63 -9.33 10.32
C ARG A 313 14.18 -8.99 10.58
N PHE A 314 13.30 -9.47 9.71
CA PHE A 314 11.86 -9.23 9.83
C PHE A 314 11.28 -9.83 11.11
N GLU A 315 11.79 -10.96 11.58
CA GLU A 315 11.40 -11.60 12.84
C GLU A 315 11.72 -10.70 14.04
N ASP A 316 12.83 -9.94 13.99
CA ASP A 316 13.20 -9.00 15.04
C ASP A 316 12.18 -7.84 15.12
N LEU A 317 11.63 -7.40 13.98
CA LEU A 317 10.53 -6.42 13.94
C LEU A 317 9.26 -6.98 14.57
N VAL A 318 8.82 -8.16 14.13
CA VAL A 318 7.59 -8.79 14.63
C VAL A 318 7.68 -8.98 16.15
N ARG A 319 8.79 -9.53 16.64
CA ARG A 319 9.03 -9.70 18.08
C ARG A 319 9.00 -8.36 18.82
N SER A 320 9.67 -7.34 18.28
CA SER A 320 9.71 -6.02 18.92
C SER A 320 8.32 -5.37 18.99
N ILE A 321 7.48 -5.50 17.96
CA ILE A 321 6.10 -4.99 18.01
C ILE A 321 5.33 -5.71 19.13
N LEU A 322 5.48 -7.03 19.25
CA LEU A 322 4.83 -7.80 20.31
C LEU A 322 5.34 -7.39 21.71
N ASP A 323 6.63 -7.20 21.90
CA ASP A 323 7.21 -6.94 23.23
C ASP A 323 6.99 -5.49 23.72
N TYR A 324 7.06 -4.52 22.79
CA TYR A 324 7.13 -3.10 23.11
C TYR A 324 5.85 -2.31 22.80
N THR A 325 4.80 -2.93 22.28
CA THR A 325 3.52 -2.27 22.02
C THR A 325 2.38 -3.03 22.70
N ALA A 326 1.28 -2.33 22.98
CA ALA A 326 0.05 -2.93 23.51
C ALA A 326 -0.92 -3.41 22.40
N LEU A 327 -0.46 -3.47 21.15
CA LEU A 327 -1.29 -3.86 19.99
C LEU A 327 -1.93 -5.24 20.19
N GLU A 328 -3.26 -5.32 20.09
CA GLU A 328 -3.99 -6.57 20.33
C GLU A 328 -3.78 -7.59 19.20
N LYS A 329 -3.78 -7.12 17.94
CA LYS A 329 -3.55 -7.99 16.78
C LYS A 329 -2.64 -7.35 15.74
N LEU A 330 -1.56 -8.04 15.39
CA LEU A 330 -0.70 -7.71 14.26
C LEU A 330 -1.08 -8.58 13.07
N ARG A 331 -1.28 -7.98 11.91
CA ARG A 331 -1.44 -8.70 10.65
C ARG A 331 -0.25 -8.46 9.74
N ILE A 332 0.32 -9.55 9.24
CA ILE A 332 1.38 -9.54 8.25
C ILE A 332 0.72 -9.64 6.88
N SER A 333 1.17 -8.81 5.94
CA SER A 333 0.66 -8.86 4.56
C SER A 333 1.35 -9.95 3.73
N SER A 334 1.96 -9.59 2.60
CA SER A 334 2.60 -10.55 1.69
C SER A 334 4.07 -10.74 2.04
N VAL A 335 4.50 -12.00 2.17
CA VAL A 335 5.89 -12.39 2.44
C VAL A 335 6.31 -13.42 1.39
N GLU A 336 7.47 -13.19 0.77
CA GLU A 336 8.05 -14.10 -0.22
C GLU A 336 8.24 -15.52 0.35
N PRO A 337 8.06 -16.59 -0.44
CA PRO A 337 8.04 -17.96 0.07
C PRO A 337 9.28 -18.33 0.90
N MET A 338 10.46 -17.98 0.41
CA MET A 338 11.72 -18.32 1.07
C MET A 338 12.08 -17.39 2.25
N ASP A 339 11.27 -16.36 2.51
CA ASP A 339 11.41 -15.50 3.68
C ASP A 339 10.47 -15.92 4.83
N TRP A 340 9.65 -16.97 4.65
CA TRP A 340 8.98 -17.68 5.74
C TRP A 340 9.94 -18.63 6.46
N SER A 341 10.77 -18.07 7.35
CA SER A 341 11.65 -18.86 8.21
C SER A 341 10.86 -19.66 9.26
N ASP A 342 11.45 -20.73 9.79
CA ASP A 342 10.85 -21.52 10.87
C ASP A 342 10.62 -20.68 12.14
N GLU A 343 11.44 -19.63 12.33
CA GLU A 343 11.26 -18.65 13.39
C GLU A 343 10.03 -17.78 13.16
N LEU A 344 9.83 -17.28 11.92
CA LEU A 344 8.62 -16.52 11.59
C LEU A 344 7.37 -17.39 11.70
N ILE A 345 7.40 -18.61 11.18
CA ILE A 345 6.27 -19.55 11.26
C ILE A 345 5.89 -19.78 12.73
N ARG A 346 6.86 -20.06 13.61
CA ARG A 346 6.61 -20.22 15.05
C ARG A 346 6.09 -18.94 15.70
N LEU A 347 6.66 -17.77 15.39
CA LEU A 347 6.18 -16.50 15.94
C LEU A 347 4.70 -16.23 15.57
N VAL A 348 4.31 -16.52 14.33
CA VAL A 348 2.91 -16.38 13.90
C VAL A 348 2.04 -17.46 14.52
N ALA A 349 2.51 -18.71 14.64
CA ALA A 349 1.74 -19.83 15.19
C ALA A 349 1.50 -19.70 16.71
N ASP A 350 2.53 -19.37 17.48
CA ASP A 350 2.49 -19.39 18.93
C ASP A 350 1.88 -18.10 19.52
N SER A 351 1.96 -16.99 18.80
CA SER A 351 1.44 -15.71 19.30
C SER A 351 -0.07 -15.58 19.03
N PRO A 352 -0.92 -15.38 20.08
CA PRO A 352 -2.32 -15.04 19.88
C PRO A 352 -2.48 -13.59 19.37
N ARG A 353 -1.44 -12.77 19.47
CA ARG A 353 -1.43 -11.37 19.02
C ARG A 353 -1.01 -11.23 17.56
N VAL A 354 -0.79 -12.32 16.84
CA VAL A 354 -0.55 -12.31 15.39
C VAL A 354 -1.68 -13.05 14.69
N ALA A 355 -2.26 -12.42 13.69
CA ALA A 355 -3.34 -12.97 12.88
C ALA A 355 -2.90 -14.28 12.19
N LYS A 356 -3.74 -15.33 12.25
CA LYS A 356 -3.49 -16.63 11.60
C LYS A 356 -3.73 -16.55 10.10
N HIS A 357 -2.85 -15.83 9.41
CA HIS A 357 -2.94 -15.53 7.99
C HIS A 357 -1.54 -15.52 7.38
N ALA A 358 -1.41 -16.19 6.24
CA ALA A 358 -0.19 -16.21 5.45
C ALA A 358 -0.54 -15.89 3.99
N HIS A 359 0.07 -14.84 3.44
CA HIS A 359 0.03 -14.58 2.01
C HIS A 359 1.42 -14.82 1.42
N VAL A 360 1.52 -15.84 0.57
CA VAL A 360 2.78 -16.41 0.08
C VAL A 360 2.74 -16.43 -1.46
N PRO A 361 3.40 -15.49 -2.15
CA PRO A 361 3.32 -15.39 -3.61
C PRO A 361 3.92 -16.59 -4.34
N MET A 362 3.10 -17.38 -5.04
CA MET A 362 3.56 -18.57 -5.80
C MET A 362 4.12 -18.21 -7.17
N GLN A 363 3.48 -17.26 -7.85
CA GLN A 363 3.67 -16.89 -9.26
C GLN A 363 3.28 -17.99 -10.26
N SER A 364 3.89 -19.18 -10.19
CA SER A 364 3.58 -20.35 -11.02
C SER A 364 3.93 -21.64 -10.29
N GLY A 365 3.26 -22.74 -10.63
CA GLY A 365 3.62 -24.10 -10.16
C GLY A 365 4.56 -24.86 -11.10
N SER A 366 4.90 -24.29 -12.26
CA SER A 366 5.83 -24.91 -13.22
C SER A 366 7.26 -24.47 -12.99
N ASP A 367 8.18 -25.42 -12.91
CA ASP A 367 9.61 -25.13 -12.74
C ASP A 367 10.16 -24.28 -13.90
N ARG A 368 9.77 -24.64 -15.13
CA ARG A 368 10.22 -23.95 -16.34
C ARG A 368 9.77 -22.49 -16.35
N VAL A 369 8.51 -22.23 -15.98
CA VAL A 369 7.96 -20.87 -15.92
C VAL A 369 8.61 -20.08 -14.79
N LEU A 370 8.79 -20.68 -13.60
CA LEU A 370 9.49 -20.04 -12.48
C LEU A 370 10.94 -19.66 -12.83
N TRP A 371 11.63 -20.51 -13.60
CA TRP A 371 12.96 -20.20 -14.11
C TRP A 371 12.95 -19.00 -15.07
N LEU A 372 12.01 -18.97 -16.03
CA LEU A 372 11.84 -17.82 -16.94
C LEU A 372 11.44 -16.54 -16.19
N MET A 373 10.74 -16.67 -15.08
CA MET A 373 10.38 -15.58 -14.17
C MET A 373 11.57 -15.06 -13.32
N HIS A 374 12.72 -15.74 -13.37
CA HIS A 374 13.89 -15.53 -12.52
C HIS A 374 13.61 -15.73 -11.03
N ARG A 375 12.76 -16.70 -10.68
CA ARG A 375 12.49 -17.05 -9.29
C ARG A 375 13.61 -17.93 -8.74
N LYS A 376 14.00 -17.64 -7.49
CA LYS A 376 15.10 -18.33 -6.79
C LYS A 376 14.63 -19.53 -5.97
N TYR A 377 13.48 -20.09 -6.33
CA TYR A 377 12.93 -21.31 -5.74
C TYR A 377 12.33 -22.18 -6.83
N ARG A 378 11.87 -23.34 -6.41
CA ARG A 378 11.33 -24.41 -7.24
C ARG A 378 9.97 -24.83 -6.67
N PRO A 379 9.10 -25.48 -7.44
CA PRO A 379 7.78 -25.87 -6.95
C PRO A 379 7.82 -26.70 -5.67
N TRP A 380 8.80 -27.60 -5.51
CA TRP A 380 8.95 -28.41 -4.30
C TRP A 380 9.34 -27.59 -3.06
N HIS A 381 10.28 -26.63 -3.19
CA HIS A 381 10.62 -25.72 -2.07
C HIS A 381 9.41 -24.92 -1.60
N TYR A 382 8.56 -24.50 -2.55
CA TYR A 382 7.33 -23.79 -2.23
C TYR A 382 6.32 -24.71 -1.53
N ARG A 383 6.12 -25.94 -2.03
CA ARG A 383 5.24 -26.94 -1.43
C ARG A 383 5.60 -27.22 0.03
N GLU A 384 6.87 -27.56 0.27
CA GLU A 384 7.41 -27.83 1.61
C GLU A 384 7.07 -26.68 2.55
N LYS A 385 7.29 -25.44 2.11
CA LYS A 385 6.99 -24.26 2.94
C LYS A 385 5.50 -24.08 3.25
N ILE A 386 4.61 -24.33 2.28
CA ILE A 386 3.17 -24.23 2.52
C ILE A 386 2.68 -25.35 3.46
N GLU A 387 3.22 -26.55 3.32
CA GLU A 387 2.90 -27.70 4.17
C GLU A 387 3.35 -27.44 5.61
N GLU A 388 4.54 -26.87 5.82
CA GLU A 388 5.02 -26.41 7.14
C GLU A 388 4.10 -25.34 7.76
N ILE A 389 3.73 -24.32 6.98
CA ILE A 389 2.81 -23.25 7.45
C ILE A 389 1.46 -23.85 7.86
N ARG A 390 0.90 -24.77 7.06
CA ARG A 390 -0.37 -25.44 7.38
C ARG A 390 -0.25 -26.34 8.60
N ALA A 391 0.84 -27.08 8.74
CA ALA A 391 1.09 -27.95 9.88
C ALA A 391 1.21 -27.15 11.18
N ALA A 392 1.92 -26.02 11.16
CA ALA A 392 2.07 -25.14 12.31
C ALA A 392 0.78 -24.36 12.63
N MET A 393 -0.02 -24.02 11.62
CA MET A 393 -1.24 -23.23 11.77
C MET A 393 -2.42 -23.85 11.00
N PRO A 394 -3.07 -24.89 11.55
CA PRO A 394 -4.15 -25.62 10.86
C PRO A 394 -5.34 -24.75 10.45
N THR A 395 -5.63 -23.68 11.21
CA THR A 395 -6.75 -22.76 10.94
C THR A 395 -6.36 -21.54 10.11
N ALA A 396 -5.09 -21.39 9.72
CA ALA A 396 -4.66 -20.19 9.01
C ALA A 396 -5.25 -20.10 7.60
N ALA A 397 -5.62 -18.88 7.21
CA ALA A 397 -5.87 -18.61 5.80
C ALA A 397 -4.53 -18.48 5.07
N ILE A 398 -4.32 -19.36 4.10
CA ILE A 398 -3.14 -19.36 3.23
C ILE A 398 -3.58 -18.91 1.85
N GLY A 399 -3.00 -17.82 1.34
CA GLY A 399 -3.26 -17.38 -0.02
C GLY A 399 -2.00 -17.11 -0.81
N ALA A 400 -2.16 -17.03 -2.12
CA ALA A 400 -1.05 -16.85 -3.03
C ALA A 400 -1.41 -15.97 -4.24
N ASP A 401 -0.40 -15.29 -4.74
CA ASP A 401 -0.41 -14.59 -6.02
C ASP A 401 -0.02 -15.59 -7.13
N VAL A 402 -0.83 -15.67 -8.20
CA VAL A 402 -0.59 -16.58 -9.35
C VAL A 402 -0.73 -15.80 -10.65
N MET A 403 0.26 -15.92 -11.53
CA MET A 403 0.26 -15.30 -12.85
C MET A 403 -0.09 -16.32 -13.91
N ALA A 404 -1.08 -16.01 -14.74
CA ALA A 404 -1.46 -16.81 -15.91
C ALA A 404 -1.01 -16.14 -17.22
N GLY A 405 -0.54 -16.94 -18.17
CA GLY A 405 -0.13 -16.49 -19.50
C GLY A 405 1.22 -15.78 -19.53
N PHE A 406 2.15 -16.20 -18.67
CA PHE A 406 3.52 -15.68 -18.72
C PHE A 406 4.17 -16.01 -20.09
N PRO A 407 5.02 -15.13 -20.67
CA PRO A 407 5.63 -15.40 -21.98
C PRO A 407 6.38 -16.74 -22.00
N GLY A 408 5.96 -17.61 -22.92
CA GLY A 408 6.48 -18.96 -23.07
C GLY A 408 5.76 -20.04 -22.27
N GLU A 409 4.70 -19.74 -21.51
CA GLU A 409 3.87 -20.71 -20.77
C GLU A 409 3.04 -21.59 -21.71
N THR A 410 3.27 -22.90 -21.67
CA THR A 410 2.56 -23.93 -22.46
C THR A 410 1.40 -24.54 -21.67
N ASP A 411 0.57 -25.36 -22.32
CA ASP A 411 -0.53 -26.06 -21.63
C ASP A 411 -0.04 -27.01 -20.53
N PRO A 412 1.05 -27.80 -20.72
CA PRO A 412 1.63 -28.58 -19.63
C PRO A 412 2.07 -27.74 -18.42
N ASP A 413 2.72 -26.58 -18.63
CA ASP A 413 3.14 -25.73 -17.50
C ASP A 413 1.95 -25.16 -16.74
N PHE A 414 0.88 -24.82 -17.47
CA PHE A 414 -0.36 -24.35 -16.86
C PHE A 414 -1.01 -25.47 -16.04
N GLU A 415 -1.05 -26.70 -16.56
CA GLU A 415 -1.60 -27.84 -15.84
C GLU A 415 -0.77 -28.19 -14.59
N GLU A 416 0.57 -28.07 -14.63
CA GLU A 416 1.42 -28.16 -13.43
C GLU A 416 1.00 -27.14 -12.37
N THR A 417 0.74 -25.89 -12.80
CA THR A 417 0.26 -24.82 -11.91
C THR A 417 -1.12 -25.12 -11.34
N ARG A 418 -2.07 -25.57 -12.17
CA ARG A 418 -3.42 -25.92 -11.76
C ARG A 418 -3.43 -27.06 -10.74
N ARG A 419 -2.68 -28.14 -11.00
CA ARG A 419 -2.54 -29.28 -10.06
C ARG A 419 -1.94 -28.86 -8.74
N MET A 420 -0.90 -28.05 -8.76
CA MET A 420 -0.28 -27.56 -7.53
C MET A 420 -1.26 -26.71 -6.69
N VAL A 421 -2.09 -25.88 -7.32
CA VAL A 421 -3.16 -25.14 -6.63
C VAL A 421 -4.23 -26.07 -6.05
N GLU A 422 -4.60 -27.11 -6.80
CA GLU A 422 -5.59 -28.11 -6.39
C GLU A 422 -5.10 -28.89 -5.15
N GLU A 423 -3.85 -29.34 -5.17
CA GLU A 423 -3.25 -30.16 -4.11
C GLU A 423 -2.90 -29.38 -2.83
N LEU A 424 -2.43 -28.13 -2.96
CA LEU A 424 -2.01 -27.35 -1.80
C LEU A 424 -3.20 -26.76 -1.02
N PRO A 425 -3.06 -26.52 0.30
CA PRO A 425 -4.14 -26.07 1.17
C PRO A 425 -4.40 -24.55 1.07
N PHE A 426 -4.47 -24.03 -0.15
CA PHE A 426 -4.85 -22.64 -0.41
C PHE A 426 -6.31 -22.38 -0.06
N THR A 427 -6.55 -21.17 0.43
CA THR A 427 -7.87 -20.70 0.90
C THR A 427 -8.38 -19.54 0.05
N TYR A 428 -7.49 -18.81 -0.62
CA TYR A 428 -7.81 -17.80 -1.62
C TYR A 428 -6.60 -17.59 -2.55
N LEU A 429 -6.83 -17.13 -3.77
CA LEU A 429 -5.77 -16.75 -4.71
C LEU A 429 -6.02 -15.36 -5.26
N HIS A 430 -4.94 -14.63 -5.52
CA HIS A 430 -4.97 -13.51 -6.45
C HIS A 430 -4.42 -13.97 -7.79
N VAL A 431 -5.33 -14.26 -8.73
CA VAL A 431 -4.95 -14.67 -10.07
C VAL A 431 -4.95 -13.46 -10.99
N PHE A 432 -3.82 -13.16 -11.63
CA PHE A 432 -3.68 -12.08 -12.59
C PHE A 432 -3.13 -12.59 -13.92
N THR A 433 -3.57 -11.96 -15.00
CA THR A 433 -3.01 -12.20 -16.33
C THR A 433 -1.70 -11.43 -16.48
N TYR A 434 -0.69 -12.06 -17.06
CA TYR A 434 0.55 -11.38 -17.42
C TYR A 434 0.26 -10.12 -18.25
N SER A 435 0.98 -9.05 -17.96
CA SER A 435 0.86 -7.80 -18.69
C SER A 435 2.25 -7.22 -18.91
N ALA A 436 2.66 -7.18 -20.18
CA ALA A 436 3.98 -6.70 -20.58
C ALA A 436 4.24 -5.27 -20.12
N ARG A 437 5.43 -5.03 -19.57
CA ARG A 437 5.87 -3.72 -19.10
C ARG A 437 7.13 -3.28 -19.84
N PRO A 438 7.11 -2.11 -20.49
CA PRO A 438 8.31 -1.58 -21.13
C PRO A 438 9.50 -1.57 -20.16
N GLY A 439 10.64 -2.09 -20.63
CA GLY A 439 11.87 -2.19 -19.85
C GLY A 439 12.05 -3.47 -19.03
N THR A 440 11.05 -4.37 -18.96
CA THR A 440 11.23 -5.67 -18.29
C THR A 440 11.69 -6.76 -19.27
N PRO A 441 12.56 -7.71 -18.85
CA PRO A 441 12.99 -8.80 -19.72
C PRO A 441 11.84 -9.61 -20.33
N ALA A 442 10.78 -9.87 -19.57
CA ALA A 442 9.61 -10.62 -20.03
C ALA A 442 8.85 -9.90 -21.16
N ALA A 443 8.86 -8.56 -21.18
CA ALA A 443 8.21 -7.80 -22.25
C ALA A 443 8.93 -7.96 -23.60
N ALA A 444 10.22 -8.28 -23.60
CA ALA A 444 11.01 -8.52 -24.80
C ALA A 444 10.98 -9.99 -25.28
N MET A 445 10.35 -10.89 -24.54
CA MET A 445 10.25 -12.30 -24.92
C MET A 445 9.34 -12.47 -26.15
N ARG A 446 9.75 -13.31 -27.11
CA ARG A 446 9.02 -13.51 -28.38
C ARG A 446 7.73 -14.32 -28.23
N ASN A 447 7.72 -15.31 -27.33
CA ASN A 447 6.63 -16.27 -27.20
C ASN A 447 5.52 -15.75 -26.27
N GLN A 448 4.94 -14.60 -26.59
CA GLN A 448 3.82 -14.04 -25.81
C GLN A 448 2.60 -14.96 -25.90
N VAL A 449 1.96 -15.24 -24.76
CA VAL A 449 0.72 -16.03 -24.73
C VAL A 449 -0.45 -15.14 -25.16
N PRO A 450 -1.30 -15.59 -26.11
CA PRO A 450 -2.49 -14.84 -26.50
C PRO A 450 -3.39 -14.49 -25.31
N VAL A 451 -3.89 -13.25 -25.28
CA VAL A 451 -4.67 -12.71 -24.15
C VAL A 451 -5.91 -13.57 -23.83
N HIS A 452 -6.57 -14.13 -24.84
CA HIS A 452 -7.75 -14.97 -24.62
C HIS A 452 -7.39 -16.28 -23.88
N ILE A 453 -6.26 -16.91 -24.20
CA ILE A 453 -5.76 -18.09 -23.48
C ILE A 453 -5.40 -17.71 -22.04
N ALA A 454 -4.70 -16.59 -21.86
CA ALA A 454 -4.31 -16.15 -20.52
C ALA A 454 -5.52 -15.78 -19.64
N ARG A 455 -6.60 -15.25 -20.23
CA ARG A 455 -7.88 -14.99 -19.54
C ARG A 455 -8.61 -16.29 -19.20
N GLU A 456 -8.60 -17.27 -20.09
CA GLU A 456 -9.20 -18.57 -19.85
C GLU A 456 -8.51 -19.31 -18.68
N ARG A 457 -7.18 -19.39 -18.73
CA ARG A 457 -6.34 -19.92 -17.64
C ARG A 457 -6.59 -19.20 -16.32
N ASN A 458 -6.74 -17.88 -16.37
CA ASN A 458 -7.06 -17.06 -15.21
C ASN A 458 -8.43 -17.42 -14.60
N ARG A 459 -9.46 -17.61 -15.45
CA ARG A 459 -10.80 -18.05 -15.03
C ARG A 459 -10.73 -19.41 -14.32
N ILE A 460 -10.10 -20.41 -14.93
CA ILE A 460 -9.94 -21.75 -14.36
C ILE A 460 -9.35 -21.72 -12.94
N LEU A 461 -8.27 -20.95 -12.75
CA LEU A 461 -7.63 -20.84 -11.43
C LEU A 461 -8.49 -20.08 -10.41
N ARG A 462 -9.30 -19.11 -10.85
CA ARG A 462 -10.23 -18.38 -9.97
C ARG A 462 -11.39 -19.25 -9.51
N ASP A 463 -11.94 -20.06 -10.42
CA ASP A 463 -13.02 -20.99 -10.10
C ASP A 463 -12.54 -22.02 -9.06
N LEU A 464 -11.36 -22.61 -9.30
CA LEU A 464 -10.71 -23.50 -8.32
C LEU A 464 -10.45 -22.82 -6.97
N ALA A 465 -10.00 -21.56 -6.97
CA ALA A 465 -9.80 -20.80 -5.73
C ALA A 465 -11.13 -20.52 -4.99
N ALA A 466 -12.22 -20.28 -5.72
CA ALA A 466 -13.54 -20.04 -5.15
C ALA A 466 -14.08 -21.31 -4.47
N GLU A 467 -13.94 -22.47 -5.11
CA GLU A 467 -14.30 -23.77 -4.54
C GLU A 467 -13.53 -24.03 -3.24
N LYS A 468 -12.20 -23.87 -3.26
CA LYS A 468 -11.35 -24.06 -2.07
C LYS A 468 -11.69 -23.07 -0.95
N LYS A 469 -12.05 -21.82 -1.29
CA LYS A 469 -12.49 -20.83 -0.30
C LYS A 469 -13.78 -21.27 0.40
N VAL A 470 -14.76 -21.78 -0.35
CA VAL A 470 -16.02 -22.28 0.23
C VAL A 470 -15.75 -23.47 1.15
N ALA A 471 -14.96 -24.44 0.71
CA ALA A 471 -14.58 -25.59 1.53
C ALA A 471 -13.86 -25.17 2.83
N PHE A 472 -12.95 -24.19 2.75
CA PHE A 472 -12.27 -23.64 3.92
C PHE A 472 -13.24 -22.97 4.89
N MET A 473 -14.15 -22.12 4.40
CA MET A 473 -15.18 -21.50 5.24
C MET A 473 -16.08 -22.53 5.93
N GLN A 474 -16.51 -23.57 5.20
CA GLN A 474 -17.35 -24.64 5.74
C GLN A 474 -16.65 -25.43 6.86
N SER A 475 -15.32 -25.57 6.81
CA SER A 475 -14.56 -26.26 7.86
C SER A 475 -14.66 -25.58 9.24
N PHE A 476 -15.06 -24.31 9.29
CA PHE A 476 -15.25 -23.59 10.55
C PHE A 476 -16.66 -23.72 11.13
N ILE A 477 -17.63 -24.28 10.42
CA ILE A 477 -18.97 -24.50 10.98
C ILE A 477 -18.87 -25.36 12.23
N GLY A 478 -19.45 -24.89 13.33
CA GLY A 478 -19.37 -25.56 14.63
C GLY A 478 -18.08 -25.29 15.41
N ASN A 479 -17.14 -24.51 14.88
CA ASN A 479 -15.91 -24.13 15.57
C ASN A 479 -15.91 -22.63 15.95
N PRO A 480 -15.35 -22.25 17.11
CA PRO A 480 -15.20 -20.86 17.49
C PRO A 480 -14.07 -20.18 16.70
N LEU A 481 -14.27 -18.92 16.34
CA LEU A 481 -13.26 -18.05 15.72
C LEU A 481 -13.19 -16.69 16.40
N GLU A 482 -11.99 -16.15 16.55
CA GLU A 482 -11.83 -14.76 16.95
C GLU A 482 -12.12 -13.83 15.78
N ALA A 483 -12.90 -12.77 16.00
CA ALA A 483 -13.21 -11.77 15.00
C ALA A 483 -13.27 -10.36 15.58
N ILE A 484 -12.83 -9.38 14.79
CA ILE A 484 -12.93 -7.96 15.10
C ILE A 484 -14.18 -7.37 14.44
N THR A 485 -15.03 -6.71 15.22
CA THR A 485 -16.21 -6.00 14.71
C THR A 485 -15.80 -4.73 13.93
N LEU A 486 -16.47 -4.48 12.81
CA LEU A 486 -16.18 -3.37 11.90
C LEU A 486 -17.15 -2.19 12.14
N ASN A 487 -16.77 -1.01 11.66
CA ASN A 487 -17.63 0.18 11.70
C ASN A 487 -18.60 0.16 10.52
N VAL A 488 -19.88 -0.11 10.77
CA VAL A 488 -20.92 0.02 9.72
C VAL A 488 -21.35 1.48 9.62
N VAL A 489 -20.82 2.23 8.65
CA VAL A 489 -21.42 3.50 8.26
C VAL A 489 -22.60 3.18 7.36
N HIS A 490 -23.83 3.40 7.84
CA HIS A 490 -25.01 3.27 7.00
C HIS A 490 -25.02 4.43 5.99
N SER A 491 -24.65 4.19 4.74
CA SER A 491 -24.89 5.13 3.66
C SER A 491 -26.38 5.10 3.29
N GLY A 492 -27.11 6.18 3.61
CA GLY A 492 -28.43 6.47 3.03
C GLY A 492 -28.33 6.68 1.50
N PRO A 493 -29.47 6.74 0.78
CA PRO A 493 -29.52 6.41 -0.64
C PRO A 493 -28.85 7.50 -1.50
N ALA A 494 -27.57 7.28 -1.77
CA ALA A 494 -26.83 7.90 -2.85
C ALA A 494 -26.15 6.78 -3.63
N ALA A 495 -26.68 6.54 -4.84
CA ALA A 495 -26.21 5.60 -5.85
C ALA A 495 -26.14 4.12 -5.44
N ALA A 496 -27.11 3.34 -5.93
CA ALA A 496 -26.95 1.92 -6.13
C ALA A 496 -25.74 1.68 -7.06
N ALA A 497 -24.56 1.50 -6.46
CA ALA A 497 -23.39 0.93 -7.08
C ALA A 497 -23.21 -0.47 -6.50
N THR A 498 -23.49 -1.47 -7.32
CA THR A 498 -23.30 -2.89 -7.02
C THR A 498 -21.87 -3.12 -6.52
N GLU A 499 -21.74 -3.62 -5.29
CA GLU A 499 -20.47 -4.06 -4.72
C GLU A 499 -19.96 -5.31 -5.44
N ALA A 500 -19.28 -5.11 -6.56
CA ALA A 500 -18.18 -5.97 -6.96
C ALA A 500 -16.92 -5.40 -6.31
N ILE A 501 -16.25 -6.21 -5.50
CA ILE A 501 -14.81 -6.04 -5.28
C ILE A 501 -14.20 -5.96 -6.68
N THR A 502 -13.83 -4.74 -7.10
CA THR A 502 -13.37 -4.49 -8.46
C THR A 502 -11.94 -5.00 -8.56
N ILE A 503 -11.83 -6.30 -8.81
CA ILE A 503 -10.85 -6.81 -9.75
C ILE A 503 -11.27 -6.19 -11.09
N ASN A 504 -10.47 -5.25 -11.59
CA ASN A 504 -10.66 -4.66 -12.93
C ASN A 504 -10.73 -5.79 -13.96
N THR A 505 -11.95 -6.22 -14.31
CA THR A 505 -12.25 -6.92 -15.54
C THR A 505 -12.44 -5.84 -16.61
N PRO A 506 -11.70 -5.86 -17.73
CA PRO A 506 -11.79 -4.82 -18.75
C PRO A 506 -13.16 -4.86 -19.45
N PRO A 507 -13.69 -3.71 -19.91
CA PRO A 507 -14.85 -3.71 -20.80
C PRO A 507 -14.48 -4.42 -22.11
N SER A 508 -15.36 -5.33 -22.55
CA SER A 508 -15.27 -5.93 -23.88
C SER A 508 -15.37 -4.84 -24.96
N PRO A 509 -14.58 -4.92 -26.05
CA PRO A 509 -14.73 -4.01 -27.17
C PRO A 509 -16.04 -4.31 -27.90
N CYS A 510 -16.80 -3.24 -28.16
CA CYS A 510 -17.99 -3.26 -28.99
C CYS A 510 -17.59 -3.61 -30.43
N HIS A 511 -18.10 -4.71 -31.00
CA HIS A 511 -18.58 -4.78 -32.38
C HIS A 511 -19.51 -5.99 -32.55
N SER A 512 -20.71 -5.66 -33.06
CA SER A 512 -21.76 -6.47 -33.68
C SER A 512 -21.54 -7.97 -33.85
N GLU A 513 -22.44 -8.78 -33.26
CA GLU A 513 -23.24 -9.75 -34.01
C GLU A 513 -24.42 -10.25 -33.16
N ARG A 514 -25.62 -10.18 -33.73
CA ARG A 514 -26.89 -10.65 -33.16
C ARG A 514 -26.91 -12.17 -33.19
N ARG A 515 -27.37 -12.80 -32.11
CA ARG A 515 -28.21 -14.02 -32.15
C ARG A 515 -28.90 -14.26 -30.81
N GLU A 516 -30.23 -14.08 -30.85
CA GLU A 516 -31.33 -14.85 -30.22
C GLU A 516 -30.87 -16.12 -29.48
N GLU A 517 -31.28 -16.48 -28.26
CA GLU A 517 -32.58 -16.52 -27.55
C GLU A 517 -32.33 -17.19 -26.16
N PRO A 518 -33.32 -17.50 -25.28
CA PRO A 518 -34.58 -16.85 -24.98
C PRO A 518 -34.73 -16.49 -23.48
N THR A 519 -35.61 -15.53 -23.24
CA THR A 519 -36.23 -15.16 -21.96
C THR A 519 -37.14 -16.26 -21.44
N ASP A 520 -37.10 -16.57 -20.14
CA ASP A 520 -38.35 -16.76 -19.39
C ASP A 520 -38.20 -16.65 -17.86
N PHE A 521 -39.29 -16.19 -17.24
CA PHE A 521 -39.61 -16.03 -15.81
C PHE A 521 -39.20 -14.75 -15.06
N ALA A 522 -40.05 -13.74 -15.26
CA ALA A 522 -40.42 -12.73 -14.28
C ALA A 522 -41.45 -13.29 -13.28
N GLU A 523 -41.34 -12.91 -12.00
CA GLU A 523 -42.36 -12.81 -10.92
C GLU A 523 -41.63 -12.95 -9.56
N GLN A 524 -41.77 -12.15 -8.51
CA GLN A 524 -42.74 -11.15 -8.08
C GLN A 524 -42.00 -10.11 -7.21
N GLN A 525 -42.27 -8.84 -7.44
CA GLN A 525 -41.89 -7.76 -6.53
C GLN A 525 -42.82 -7.77 -5.31
N GLY A 526 -42.28 -8.20 -4.17
CA GLY A 526 -42.83 -7.91 -2.85
C GLY A 526 -41.93 -6.90 -2.14
N VAL A 527 -42.34 -5.64 -2.12
CA VAL A 527 -41.72 -4.57 -1.33
C VAL A 527 -41.81 -4.97 0.15
N SER A 528 -40.67 -5.33 0.77
CA SER A 528 -40.53 -5.36 2.23
C SER A 528 -39.50 -4.30 2.64
N GLN A 529 -40.03 -3.15 3.07
CA GLN A 529 -39.26 -2.14 3.78
C GLN A 529 -38.92 -2.67 5.19
N GLY A 530 -37.63 -2.63 5.54
CA GLY A 530 -37.12 -2.77 6.91
C GLY A 530 -36.51 -4.14 7.27
N ARG A 531 -35.20 -4.32 7.06
CA ARG A 531 -34.44 -5.43 7.70
C ARG A 531 -32.91 -5.30 7.84
N ASP A 532 -32.28 -4.14 7.73
CA ASP A 532 -30.82 -4.02 7.98
C ASP A 532 -30.50 -3.66 9.45
N SER A 533 -31.01 -4.46 10.40
CA SER A 533 -30.72 -4.28 11.84
C SER A 533 -30.24 -5.54 12.57
N ALA A 534 -30.10 -6.67 11.87
CA ALA A 534 -29.93 -7.99 12.49
C ALA A 534 -28.48 -8.46 12.66
N PHE A 535 -27.51 -7.86 11.96
CA PHE A 535 -26.13 -8.35 11.95
C PHE A 535 -25.11 -7.22 12.16
N THR A 536 -23.96 -7.58 12.76
CA THR A 536 -22.75 -6.78 12.84
C THR A 536 -21.69 -7.39 11.94
N GLU A 537 -21.13 -6.59 11.03
CA GLU A 537 -19.99 -7.00 10.19
C GLU A 537 -18.73 -7.16 11.05
N ALA A 538 -17.99 -8.24 10.82
CA ALA A 538 -16.76 -8.57 11.50
C ALA A 538 -15.77 -9.24 10.55
N LEU A 539 -14.49 -9.26 10.93
CA LEU A 539 -13.48 -10.03 10.24
C LEU A 539 -12.73 -10.93 11.20
N THR A 540 -12.60 -12.20 10.83
CA THR A 540 -11.87 -13.18 11.64
C THR A 540 -10.36 -12.92 11.63
N ASP A 541 -9.66 -13.47 12.62
CA ASP A 541 -8.21 -13.44 12.69
C ASP A 541 -7.55 -14.05 11.44
N ASN A 542 -8.15 -15.09 10.88
CA ASN A 542 -7.78 -15.72 9.61
C ASN A 542 -8.40 -15.05 8.36
N TYR A 543 -8.80 -13.78 8.44
CA TYR A 543 -9.16 -12.95 7.27
C TYR A 543 -10.40 -13.39 6.48
N LEU A 544 -11.36 -14.02 7.16
CA LEU A 544 -12.68 -14.35 6.61
C LEU A 544 -13.71 -13.29 7.04
N LYS A 545 -14.59 -12.91 6.12
CA LYS A 545 -15.75 -12.07 6.42
C LYS A 545 -16.70 -12.84 7.33
N LEU A 546 -17.17 -12.22 8.39
CA LEU A 546 -18.09 -12.79 9.35
C LEU A 546 -19.24 -11.81 9.63
N ARG A 547 -20.47 -12.31 9.55
CA ARG A 547 -21.67 -11.59 9.98
C ARG A 547 -22.12 -12.15 11.32
N LEU A 548 -22.00 -11.35 12.37
CA LEU A 548 -22.42 -11.70 13.73
C LEU A 548 -23.88 -11.33 13.95
N LYS A 549 -24.71 -12.27 14.40
CA LYS A 549 -26.10 -11.98 14.79
C LYS A 549 -26.12 -10.98 15.96
N GLY A 550 -27.01 -10.00 15.88
CA GLY A 550 -27.17 -8.93 16.87
C GLY A 550 -26.29 -7.71 16.59
N ARG A 551 -26.42 -6.70 17.47
CA ARG A 551 -25.64 -5.47 17.42
C ARG A 551 -24.50 -5.53 18.45
N HIS A 552 -23.28 -5.44 17.96
CA HIS A 552 -22.07 -5.43 18.77
C HIS A 552 -21.33 -4.11 18.61
N ALA A 553 -20.65 -3.67 19.66
CA ALA A 553 -19.85 -2.46 19.60
C ALA A 553 -18.73 -2.64 18.55
N PRO A 554 -18.45 -1.62 17.70
CA PRO A 554 -17.40 -1.72 16.70
C PRO A 554 -16.02 -1.72 17.35
N ASN A 555 -15.01 -2.17 16.59
CA ASN A 555 -13.61 -2.23 17.03
C ASN A 555 -13.47 -3.04 18.34
N ARG A 556 -14.06 -4.24 18.38
CA ARG A 556 -13.96 -5.18 19.49
C ARG A 556 -13.62 -6.57 18.96
N TRP A 557 -12.64 -7.21 19.57
CA TRP A 557 -12.38 -8.63 19.38
C TRP A 557 -13.39 -9.44 20.18
N LEU A 558 -14.07 -10.36 19.51
CA LEU A 558 -15.09 -11.24 20.05
C LEU A 558 -14.82 -12.66 19.59
N THR A 559 -15.19 -13.64 20.41
CA THR A 559 -15.23 -15.04 19.99
C THR A 559 -16.60 -15.33 19.38
N ALA A 560 -16.60 -15.90 18.19
CA ALA A 560 -17.78 -16.18 17.41
C ALA A 560 -17.92 -17.67 17.14
N GLN A 561 -19.07 -18.22 17.49
CA GLN A 561 -19.45 -19.56 17.07
C GLN A 561 -20.01 -19.50 15.65
N VAL A 562 -19.33 -20.13 14.69
CA VAL A 562 -19.77 -20.15 13.30
C VAL A 562 -20.90 -21.16 13.13
N GLU A 563 -22.04 -20.73 12.60
CA GLU A 563 -23.22 -21.56 12.41
C GLU A 563 -23.40 -21.99 10.96
N GLN A 564 -23.08 -21.12 10.00
CA GLN A 564 -23.25 -21.39 8.58
C GLN A 564 -22.35 -20.51 7.70
N VAL A 565 -22.32 -20.82 6.40
CA VAL A 565 -21.68 -20.01 5.36
C VAL A 565 -22.76 -19.52 4.40
N GLU A 566 -22.84 -18.21 4.17
CA GLU A 566 -23.87 -17.60 3.32
C GLU A 566 -23.32 -16.34 2.63
N GLY A 567 -23.53 -16.23 1.31
CA GLY A 567 -23.12 -15.05 0.54
C GLY A 567 -21.60 -14.82 0.48
N GLY A 568 -20.81 -15.88 0.63
CA GLY A 568 -19.33 -15.77 0.66
C GLY A 568 -18.76 -15.20 1.95
N ALA A 569 -19.57 -15.18 3.03
CA ALA A 569 -19.18 -14.83 4.39
C ALA A 569 -19.61 -15.92 5.37
N LEU A 570 -18.92 -15.99 6.50
CA LEU A 570 -19.35 -16.76 7.66
C LEU A 570 -20.54 -16.05 8.32
N VAL A 571 -21.43 -16.81 8.93
CA VAL A 571 -22.50 -16.28 9.79
C VAL A 571 -22.40 -17.00 11.13
N GLY A 572 -22.46 -16.23 12.22
CA GLY A 572 -22.33 -16.78 13.56
C GLY A 572 -22.94 -15.94 14.65
N VAL A 573 -22.84 -16.44 15.87
CA VAL A 573 -23.26 -15.77 17.11
C VAL A 573 -22.03 -15.53 17.98
N VAL A 574 -22.07 -14.51 18.83
CA VAL A 574 -21.03 -14.34 19.86
C VAL A 574 -21.18 -15.47 20.89
N SER A 575 -20.07 -16.14 21.17
CA SER A 575 -19.99 -17.25 22.13
C SER A 575 -20.17 -16.80 23.57
#